data_AF-A0A6B2S903-F1
#
_entry.id   AF-A0A6B2S903-F1
#
_cell.length_a   1.000
_cell.length_b   1.000
_cell.length_c   1.000
_cell.angle_alpha   90.00
_cell.angle_beta   90.00
_cell.angle_gamma   90.00
#
_symmetry.space_group_name_H-M   'P 1'
#
loop_
_entity.id
_entity.type
_entity.pdbx_description
1 polymer ?
#
loop_
_entity_poly.entity_id
_entity_poly.type
_entity_poly.pdbx_seq_one_letter_code
_entity_poly.pdbx_strand_id
1 'polypeptide(L)'
;MSRRTPRPQKPRQTQRTRPPAADSPCPCGLPAPYGQCCGRFHSGQAAAPTAEALMRSRFSAFAVGDTAYLLRSWHPGTRPPRVDLDAGQRWGRLEILATTGGTAFHTTGTVTFRAHFTSRGKPGELCEHSRFERYEGAWVYVDGAVDGPDDSGSRGGGSGGAGGTQG
;
A
#
# COMPACT_ATOMS: atom_id res chain seq x y z
N MET A 1 -5.34 38.69 43.61
CA MET A 1 -6.05 37.95 42.55
C MET A 1 -5.01 37.41 41.56
N SER A 2 -4.45 36.23 41.84
CA SER A 2 -3.28 35.70 41.10
C SER A 2 -3.73 35.04 39.80
N ARG A 3 -3.44 35.68 38.67
CA ARG A 3 -3.68 35.10 37.33
C ARG A 3 -2.69 33.95 37.13
N ARG A 4 -3.18 32.71 37.09
CA ARG A 4 -2.40 31.54 36.67
C ARG A 4 -2.23 31.61 35.16
N THR A 5 -0.99 31.78 34.71
CA THR A 5 -0.63 31.66 33.30
C THR A 5 -0.79 30.19 32.86
N PRO A 6 -1.44 29.89 31.72
CA PRO A 6 -1.49 28.54 31.17
C PRO A 6 -0.09 28.13 30.69
N ARG A 7 0.33 26.91 31.06
CA ARG A 7 1.60 26.32 30.63
C ARG A 7 1.49 25.94 29.14
N PRO A 8 2.48 26.26 28.29
CA PRO A 8 2.44 25.88 26.88
C PRO A 8 2.48 24.35 26.76
N GLN A 9 1.45 23.77 26.13
CA GLN A 9 1.37 22.34 25.88
C GLN A 9 2.36 21.98 24.76
N LYS A 10 3.28 21.07 25.06
CA LYS A 10 4.22 20.49 24.08
C LYS A 10 3.41 19.81 22.98
N PRO A 11 3.67 20.07 21.68
CA PRO A 11 2.97 19.37 20.61
C PRO A 11 3.18 17.87 20.76
N ARG A 12 2.07 17.13 20.70
CA ARG A 12 1.98 15.68 20.85
C ARG A 12 2.79 15.05 19.73
N GLN A 13 3.99 14.55 20.05
CA GLN A 13 4.87 13.88 19.10
C GLN A 13 4.09 12.73 18.46
N THR A 14 3.74 12.90 17.18
CA THR A 14 3.28 11.81 16.33
C THR A 14 4.37 10.76 16.34
N GLN A 15 3.99 9.55 16.78
CA GLN A 15 4.89 8.43 16.97
C GLN A 15 5.57 8.13 15.63
N ARG A 16 6.80 8.59 15.45
CA ARG A 16 7.64 8.19 14.32
C ARG A 16 7.93 6.71 14.50
N THR A 17 7.29 5.86 13.72
CA THR A 17 7.60 4.44 13.67
C THR A 17 9.10 4.32 13.41
N ARG A 18 9.85 3.73 14.35
CA ARG A 18 11.29 3.50 14.15
C ARG A 18 11.40 2.51 12.97
N PRO A 19 12.24 2.78 11.96
CA PRO A 19 12.50 1.80 10.91
C PRO A 19 12.91 0.47 11.57
N PRO A 20 12.50 -0.68 11.02
CA PRO A 20 12.95 -1.96 11.52
C PRO A 20 14.48 -2.04 11.48
N ALA A 21 15.05 -2.78 12.42
CA ALA A 21 16.50 -3.01 12.41
C ALA A 21 16.89 -3.77 11.13
N ALA A 22 18.12 -3.57 10.66
CA ALA A 22 18.59 -4.18 9.42
C ALA A 22 18.44 -5.72 9.40
N ASP A 23 18.62 -6.37 10.56
CA ASP A 23 18.55 -7.82 10.72
C ASP A 23 17.15 -8.35 11.03
N SER A 24 16.14 -7.46 11.13
CA SER A 24 14.75 -7.88 11.36
C SER A 24 14.15 -8.54 10.10
N PRO A 25 13.15 -9.42 10.23
CA PRO A 25 12.42 -9.96 9.08
C PRO A 25 11.85 -8.84 8.21
N CYS A 26 11.94 -9.00 6.88
CA CYS A 26 11.39 -8.03 5.97
C CYS A 26 9.85 -8.14 5.92
N PRO A 27 9.09 -7.03 6.03
CA PRO A 27 7.62 -7.07 5.97
C PRO A 27 7.08 -7.68 4.67
N CYS A 28 7.81 -7.58 3.55
CA CYS A 28 7.37 -8.12 2.26
C CYS A 28 7.26 -9.66 2.21
N GLY A 29 7.66 -10.37 3.26
CA GLY A 29 7.53 -11.82 3.40
C GLY A 29 8.64 -12.64 2.72
N LEU A 30 9.64 -12.00 2.11
CA LEU A 30 10.83 -12.70 1.61
C LEU A 30 11.78 -13.08 2.77
N PRO A 31 12.55 -14.17 2.64
CA PRO A 31 13.38 -14.70 3.73
C PRO A 31 14.58 -13.82 4.09
N ALA A 32 15.01 -12.94 3.19
CA ALA A 32 16.14 -12.05 3.44
C ALA A 32 15.80 -11.01 4.53
N PRO A 33 16.76 -10.65 5.41
CA PRO A 33 16.55 -9.62 6.42
C PRO A 33 16.27 -8.27 5.77
N TYR A 34 15.56 -7.40 6.49
CA TYR A 34 15.06 -6.12 5.98
C TYR A 34 16.15 -5.30 5.27
N GLY A 35 17.33 -5.14 5.88
CA GLY A 35 18.44 -4.37 5.33
C GLY A 35 18.94 -4.89 3.97
N GLN A 36 18.91 -6.21 3.76
CA GLN A 36 19.33 -6.85 2.51
C GLN A 36 18.17 -7.02 1.52
N CYS A 37 16.93 -6.83 1.97
CA CYS A 37 15.71 -6.97 1.18
C CYS A 37 15.16 -5.62 0.72
N CYS A 38 14.13 -5.08 1.38
CA CYS A 38 13.52 -3.80 1.01
C CYS A 38 14.27 -2.58 1.59
N GLY A 39 15.01 -2.76 2.67
CA GLY A 39 15.79 -1.73 3.35
C GLY A 39 16.84 -1.09 2.44
N ARG A 40 17.54 -1.86 1.59
CA ARG A 40 18.48 -1.32 0.59
C ARG A 40 17.83 -0.43 -0.47
N PHE A 41 16.55 -0.64 -0.77
CA PHE A 41 15.80 0.21 -1.69
C PHE A 41 15.30 1.47 -0.97
N HIS A 42 14.88 1.32 0.29
CA HIS A 42 14.47 2.44 1.12
C HIS A 42 15.65 3.38 1.43
N SER A 43 16.86 2.85 1.66
CA SER A 43 18.06 3.67 1.89
C SER A 43 18.61 4.33 0.62
N GLY A 44 18.13 3.94 -0.57
CA GLY A 44 18.68 4.39 -1.85
C GLY A 44 20.00 3.70 -2.26
N GLN A 45 20.43 2.67 -1.53
CA GLN A 45 21.63 1.88 -1.89
C GLN A 45 21.45 1.10 -3.19
N ALA A 46 20.20 0.75 -3.54
CA ALA A 46 19.86 0.09 -4.79
C ALA A 46 18.48 0.54 -5.29
N ALA A 47 18.24 0.37 -6.59
CA ALA A 47 16.90 0.46 -7.18
C ALA A 47 16.25 -0.92 -7.25
N ALA A 48 14.91 -0.97 -7.19
CA ALA A 48 14.19 -2.22 -7.40
C ALA A 48 14.41 -2.72 -8.84
N PRO A 49 14.91 -3.95 -9.05
CA PRO A 49 15.25 -4.44 -10.39
C PRO A 49 14.03 -4.86 -11.23
N THR A 50 12.89 -5.13 -10.57
CA THR A 50 11.66 -5.59 -11.20
C THR A 50 10.43 -4.88 -10.62
N ALA A 51 9.32 -4.90 -11.35
CA ALA A 51 8.04 -4.38 -10.87
C ALA A 51 7.59 -5.07 -9.57
N GLU A 52 7.74 -6.40 -9.47
CA GLU A 52 7.43 -7.14 -8.24
C GLU A 52 8.33 -6.70 -7.06
N ALA A 53 9.63 -6.52 -7.30
CA ALA A 53 10.54 -6.03 -6.28
C ALA A 53 10.12 -4.63 -5.80
N LEU A 54 9.67 -3.77 -6.73
CA LEU A 54 9.15 -2.46 -6.37
C LEU A 54 7.86 -2.60 -5.54
N MET A 55 6.91 -3.42 -5.96
CA MET A 55 5.68 -3.65 -5.20
C MET A 55 5.97 -4.13 -3.76
N ARG A 56 6.83 -5.14 -3.60
CA ARG A 56 7.24 -5.65 -2.28
C ARG A 56 7.87 -4.58 -1.39
N SER A 57 8.72 -3.74 -1.98
CA SER A 57 9.33 -2.62 -1.25
C SER A 57 8.33 -1.54 -0.89
N ARG A 58 7.39 -1.18 -1.78
CA ARG A 58 6.31 -0.24 -1.47
C ARG A 58 5.43 -0.75 -0.34
N PHE A 59 5.02 -2.02 -0.35
CA PHE A 59 4.33 -2.64 0.78
C PHE A 59 5.12 -2.51 2.09
N SER A 60 6.43 -2.79 2.04
CA SER A 60 7.28 -2.67 3.23
C SER A 60 7.35 -1.23 3.72
N ALA A 61 7.39 -0.24 2.81
CA ALA A 61 7.34 1.17 3.17
C ALA A 61 6.02 1.57 3.85
N PHE A 62 4.88 1.02 3.41
CA PHE A 62 3.61 1.16 4.13
C PHE A 62 3.67 0.55 5.54
N ALA A 63 4.26 -0.63 5.69
CA ALA A 63 4.37 -1.31 6.98
C ALA A 63 5.29 -0.56 7.98
N VAL A 64 6.37 0.05 7.51
CA VAL A 64 7.36 0.75 8.36
C VAL A 64 7.14 2.25 8.45
N GLY A 65 6.25 2.82 7.64
CA GLY A 65 5.94 4.25 7.63
C GLY A 65 6.87 5.13 6.81
N ASP A 66 7.58 4.60 5.80
CA ASP A 66 8.47 5.39 4.92
C ASP A 66 7.66 6.05 3.78
N THR A 67 6.92 7.11 4.11
CA THR A 67 6.14 7.88 3.12
C THR A 67 7.00 8.56 2.06
N ALA A 68 8.24 8.91 2.40
CA ALA A 68 9.19 9.42 1.44
C ALA A 68 9.50 8.38 0.36
N TYR A 69 9.49 7.07 0.69
CA TYR A 69 9.75 6.01 -0.30
C TYR A 69 8.58 5.88 -1.24
N LEU A 70 7.38 5.91 -0.66
CA LEU A 70 6.15 5.86 -1.42
C LEU A 70 6.06 7.01 -2.43
N LEU A 71 6.49 8.22 -2.05
CA LEU A 71 6.53 9.37 -2.95
C LEU A 71 7.64 9.29 -3.99
N ARG A 72 8.87 8.86 -3.65
CA ARG A 72 9.99 8.80 -4.61
C ARG A 72 9.89 7.64 -5.60
N SER A 73 9.13 6.60 -5.27
CA SER A 73 8.87 5.45 -6.15
C SER A 73 7.54 5.53 -6.90
N TRP A 74 6.89 6.69 -6.90
CA TRP A 74 5.67 6.95 -7.65
C TRP A 74 6.01 7.67 -8.95
N HIS A 75 5.34 7.31 -10.04
CA HIS A 75 5.45 8.00 -11.32
C HIS A 75 5.08 9.48 -11.16
N PRO A 76 5.89 10.43 -11.65
CA PRO A 76 5.69 11.87 -11.40
C PRO A 76 4.36 12.39 -11.95
N GLY A 77 3.83 11.79 -13.02
CA GLY A 77 2.56 12.17 -13.63
C GLY A 77 1.31 11.78 -12.84
N THR A 78 1.40 10.84 -11.91
CA THR A 78 0.26 10.34 -11.10
C THR A 78 0.49 10.46 -9.60
N ARG A 79 1.67 10.95 -9.19
CA ARG A 79 2.07 11.06 -7.79
C ARG A 79 1.23 12.09 -7.04
N PRO A 80 0.58 11.73 -5.92
CA PRO A 80 -0.09 12.70 -5.08
C PRO A 80 0.93 13.62 -4.36
N PRO A 81 0.53 14.83 -3.94
CA PRO A 81 1.43 15.77 -3.28
C PRO A 81 1.94 15.27 -1.91
N ARG A 82 1.18 14.37 -1.26
CA ARG A 82 1.53 13.73 0.00
C ARG A 82 0.90 12.34 0.10
N VAL A 83 1.50 11.49 0.93
CA VAL A 83 0.94 10.19 1.31
C VAL A 83 0.70 10.22 2.81
N ASP A 84 -0.56 10.06 3.21
CA ASP A 84 -0.94 9.94 4.62
C ASP A 84 -1.17 8.47 4.96
N LEU A 85 -0.57 8.03 6.05
CA LEU A 85 -0.77 6.68 6.57
C LEU A 85 -1.68 6.74 7.81
N ASP A 86 -2.68 5.86 7.85
CA ASP A 86 -3.53 5.73 9.03
C ASP A 86 -2.73 5.09 10.18
N ALA A 87 -2.54 5.83 11.27
CA ALA A 87 -1.86 5.33 12.46
C ALA A 87 -2.61 4.20 13.18
N GLY A 88 -3.89 3.97 12.87
CA GLY A 88 -4.68 2.82 13.32
C GLY A 88 -4.56 1.58 12.42
N GLN A 89 -3.89 1.70 11.27
CA GLN A 89 -3.69 0.65 10.28
C GLN A 89 -2.31 0.02 10.43
N ARG A 90 -2.24 -1.31 10.46
CA ARG A 90 -0.98 -2.07 10.46
C ARG A 90 -0.99 -3.07 9.33
N TRP A 91 0.02 -3.03 8.47
CA TRP A 91 0.20 -3.99 7.39
C TRP A 91 1.01 -5.19 7.90
N GLY A 92 0.49 -6.39 7.71
CA GLY A 92 1.04 -7.60 8.32
C GLY A 92 1.66 -8.58 7.32
N ARG A 93 1.02 -8.78 6.17
CA ARG A 93 1.46 -9.77 5.18
C ARG A 93 1.15 -9.33 3.76
N LEU A 94 2.03 -9.71 2.84
CA LEU A 94 1.84 -9.55 1.40
C LEU A 94 1.85 -10.90 0.70
N GLU A 95 0.93 -11.10 -0.22
CA GLU A 95 0.90 -12.21 -1.17
C GLU A 95 0.91 -11.66 -2.59
N ILE A 96 1.85 -12.11 -3.42
CA ILE A 96 1.84 -11.80 -4.85
C ILE A 96 1.02 -12.89 -5.54
N LEU A 97 -0.06 -12.49 -6.19
CA LEU A 97 -1.01 -13.40 -6.84
C LEU A 97 -0.64 -13.63 -8.32
N ALA A 98 -0.24 -12.56 -9.01
CA ALA A 98 0.18 -12.62 -10.41
C ALA A 98 1.14 -11.49 -10.77
N THR A 99 1.97 -11.72 -11.78
CA THR A 99 2.82 -10.68 -12.38
C THR A 99 2.80 -10.83 -13.91
N THR A 100 2.83 -9.70 -14.61
CA THR A 100 2.96 -9.66 -16.08
C THR A 100 4.03 -8.64 -16.45
N GLY A 101 4.99 -9.01 -17.30
CA GLY A 101 6.10 -8.13 -17.66
C GLY A 101 6.99 -7.80 -16.44
N GLY A 102 7.47 -6.57 -16.33
CA GLY A 102 8.10 -6.09 -15.09
C GLY A 102 9.51 -6.63 -14.80
N THR A 103 10.12 -7.38 -15.72
CA THR A 103 11.52 -7.85 -15.59
C THR A 103 12.52 -6.78 -16.05
N ALA A 104 13.83 -7.03 -15.89
CA ALA A 104 14.88 -6.09 -16.30
C ALA A 104 14.83 -5.66 -17.78
N PHE A 105 14.20 -6.45 -18.66
CA PHE A 105 14.08 -6.18 -20.09
C PHE A 105 12.77 -5.51 -20.50
N HIS A 106 11.85 -5.32 -19.56
CA HIS A 106 10.56 -4.69 -19.83
C HIS A 106 10.59 -3.21 -19.45
N THR A 107 9.76 -2.43 -20.14
CA THR A 107 9.49 -1.02 -19.81
C THR A 107 8.19 -0.85 -19.01
N THR A 108 7.32 -1.86 -19.00
CA THR A 108 6.07 -1.87 -18.24
C THR A 108 5.88 -3.21 -17.52
N GLY A 109 5.07 -3.21 -16.48
CA GLY A 109 4.70 -4.44 -15.78
C GLY A 109 3.51 -4.25 -14.86
N THR A 110 2.86 -5.34 -14.51
CA THR A 110 1.75 -5.35 -13.56
C THR A 110 1.98 -6.37 -12.46
N VAL A 111 1.40 -6.09 -11.29
CA VAL A 111 1.45 -6.98 -10.13
C VAL A 111 0.06 -7.00 -9.50
N THR A 112 -0.57 -8.17 -9.47
CA THR A 112 -1.76 -8.41 -8.66
C THR A 112 -1.31 -8.96 -7.31
N PHE A 113 -1.80 -8.38 -6.22
CA PHE A 113 -1.42 -8.80 -4.87
C PHE A 113 -2.58 -8.73 -3.90
N ARG A 114 -2.43 -9.46 -2.79
CA ARG A 114 -3.27 -9.35 -1.60
C ARG A 114 -2.43 -8.90 -0.42
N ALA A 115 -2.83 -7.81 0.21
CA ALA A 115 -2.18 -7.23 1.36
C ALA A 115 -3.10 -7.33 2.59
N HIS A 116 -2.62 -8.05 3.60
CA HIS A 116 -3.32 -8.27 4.86
C HIS A 116 -2.96 -7.19 5.86
N PHE A 117 -3.96 -6.73 6.58
CA PHE A 117 -3.80 -5.64 7.53
C PHE A 117 -4.70 -5.80 8.76
N THR A 118 -4.40 -5.04 9.80
CA THR A 118 -5.28 -4.86 10.96
C THR A 118 -5.57 -3.38 11.13
N SER A 119 -6.85 -2.99 11.10
CA SER A 119 -7.32 -1.62 11.29
C SER A 119 -8.17 -1.54 12.54
N ARG A 120 -7.77 -0.72 13.52
CA ARG A 120 -8.50 -0.55 14.79
C ARG A 120 -8.86 -1.89 15.47
N GLY A 121 -7.92 -2.84 15.42
CA GLY A 121 -8.07 -4.19 16.00
C GLY A 121 -8.86 -5.19 15.15
N LYS A 122 -9.34 -4.81 13.96
CA LYS A 122 -10.06 -5.71 13.05
C LYS A 122 -9.16 -6.13 11.88
N PRO A 123 -9.04 -7.43 11.57
CA PRO A 123 -8.33 -7.87 10.38
C PRO A 123 -9.08 -7.44 9.11
N GLY A 124 -8.34 -7.22 8.04
CA GLY A 124 -8.87 -6.94 6.71
C GLY A 124 -7.82 -7.27 5.65
N GLU A 125 -8.26 -7.29 4.41
CA GLU A 125 -7.41 -7.52 3.25
C GLU A 125 -7.73 -6.49 2.16
N LEU A 126 -6.73 -6.22 1.34
CA LEU A 126 -6.83 -5.41 0.13
C LEU A 126 -6.27 -6.23 -1.03
N CYS A 127 -7.08 -6.43 -2.06
CA CYS A 127 -6.66 -6.99 -3.34
C CYS A 127 -6.54 -5.86 -4.35
N GLU A 128 -5.37 -5.74 -4.97
CA GLU A 128 -5.11 -4.68 -5.95
C GLU A 128 -4.33 -5.24 -7.14
N HIS A 129 -4.69 -4.75 -8.33
CA HIS A 129 -3.92 -4.88 -9.55
C HIS A 129 -3.19 -3.57 -9.85
N SER A 130 -1.88 -3.53 -9.60
CA SER A 130 -1.06 -2.32 -9.80
C SER A 130 -0.30 -2.35 -11.12
N ARG A 131 -0.12 -1.15 -11.72
CA ARG A 131 0.70 -0.93 -12.91
C ARG A 131 2.00 -0.20 -12.57
N PHE A 132 3.05 -0.60 -13.27
CA PHE A 132 4.40 -0.11 -13.11
C PHE A 132 5.02 0.20 -14.46
N GLU A 133 5.89 1.21 -14.48
CA GLU A 133 6.62 1.62 -15.67
C GLU A 133 8.08 1.92 -15.33
N ARG A 134 8.94 1.84 -16.33
CA ARG A 134 10.35 2.21 -16.23
C ARG A 134 10.50 3.68 -16.63
N TYR A 135 10.76 4.53 -15.65
CA TYR A 135 10.94 5.97 -15.81
C TYR A 135 12.35 6.35 -15.39
N GLU A 136 13.11 7.01 -16.27
CA GLU A 136 14.52 7.40 -16.04
C GLU A 136 15.39 6.24 -15.52
N GLY A 137 15.16 5.04 -16.05
CA GLY A 137 15.93 3.84 -15.69
C GLY A 137 15.52 3.16 -14.37
N ALA A 138 14.51 3.66 -13.66
CA ALA A 138 13.97 3.05 -12.44
C ALA A 138 12.52 2.59 -12.62
N TRP A 139 12.13 1.52 -11.92
CA TRP A 139 10.71 1.15 -11.83
C TRP A 139 9.97 2.15 -10.93
N VAL A 140 8.81 2.61 -11.39
CA VAL A 140 7.90 3.48 -10.64
C VAL A 140 6.47 2.94 -10.68
N TYR A 141 5.73 3.15 -9.59
CA TYR A 141 4.29 2.86 -9.50
C TYR A 141 3.49 3.92 -10.25
N VAL A 142 2.59 3.50 -11.15
CA VAL A 142 1.73 4.41 -11.91
C VAL A 142 0.40 4.59 -11.19
N ASP A 143 -0.35 3.50 -11.06
CA ASP A 143 -1.64 3.43 -10.38
C ASP A 143 -1.99 1.96 -10.06
N GLY A 144 -3.18 1.75 -9.50
CA GLY A 144 -3.73 0.42 -9.30
C GLY A 144 -5.25 0.45 -9.13
N ALA A 145 -5.87 -0.67 -9.47
CA ALA A 145 -7.30 -0.90 -9.28
C ALA A 145 -7.50 -1.83 -8.09
N VAL A 146 -8.28 -1.38 -7.09
CA VAL A 146 -8.67 -2.19 -5.95
C VAL A 146 -9.92 -2.97 -6.33
N ASP A 147 -9.87 -4.29 -6.18
CA ASP A 147 -11.05 -5.12 -6.28
C ASP A 147 -11.90 -4.84 -5.03
N GLY A 148 -13.02 -4.13 -5.20
CA GLY A 148 -13.97 -3.89 -4.10
C GLY A 148 -14.59 -5.21 -3.62
N PRO A 149 -15.12 -5.27 -2.39
CA PRO A 149 -15.93 -6.41 -1.99
C PRO A 149 -17.12 -6.47 -2.95
N ASP A 150 -17.08 -7.48 -3.80
CA ASP A 150 -18.17 -8.07 -4.55
C ASP A 150 -19.56 -7.62 -4.07
N ASP A 151 -20.16 -6.64 -4.77
CA ASP A 151 -21.61 -6.36 -4.69
C ASP A 151 -22.38 -7.43 -5.49
N SER A 152 -22.10 -8.71 -5.22
CA SER A 152 -22.95 -9.81 -5.67
C SER A 152 -23.92 -10.16 -4.55
N GLY A 153 -24.79 -9.21 -4.22
CA GLY A 153 -25.63 -9.34 -3.03
C GLY A 153 -26.94 -8.59 -3.03
N SER A 154 -27.65 -8.45 -4.17
CA SER A 154 -29.13 -8.29 -4.19
C SER A 154 -29.75 -8.33 -5.59
N ARG A 155 -29.99 -9.54 -6.12
CA ARG A 155 -31.15 -9.83 -6.96
C ARG A 155 -31.82 -11.12 -6.47
N GLY A 156 -32.36 -11.04 -5.26
CA GLY A 156 -33.27 -12.04 -4.69
C GLY A 156 -34.35 -11.31 -3.89
N GLY A 157 -35.51 -11.11 -4.51
CA GLY A 157 -36.64 -10.41 -3.90
C GLY A 157 -37.82 -10.35 -4.87
N GLY A 158 -38.50 -11.49 -5.02
CA GLY A 158 -39.73 -11.59 -5.78
C GLY A 158 -40.92 -10.97 -5.04
N SER A 159 -41.81 -10.37 -5.84
CA SER A 159 -43.23 -10.10 -5.59
C SER A 159 -43.77 -9.71 -6.97
N GLY A 160 -44.63 -10.47 -7.65
CA GLY A 160 -45.87 -11.02 -7.14
C GLY A 160 -46.98 -10.02 -7.42
N GLY A 161 -47.83 -10.30 -8.43
CA GLY A 161 -49.24 -9.90 -8.41
C GLY A 161 -49.70 -8.69 -9.25
N ALA A 162 -50.43 -9.05 -10.32
CA ALA A 162 -51.78 -8.55 -10.67
C ALA A 162 -52.00 -7.19 -11.37
N GLY A 163 -52.99 -7.22 -12.28
CA GLY A 163 -53.58 -6.11 -13.03
C GLY A 163 -53.33 -6.29 -14.54
N GLY A 164 -54.21 -6.84 -15.37
CA GLY A 164 -55.62 -6.50 -15.52
C GLY A 164 -55.74 -5.22 -16.37
N THR A 165 -56.15 -5.35 -17.65
CA THR A 165 -57.21 -4.57 -18.34
C THR A 165 -56.99 -4.42 -19.86
N GLN A 166 -57.98 -4.91 -20.62
CA GLN A 166 -58.71 -4.28 -21.75
C GLN A 166 -58.06 -4.15 -23.14
N GLY A 167 -58.84 -4.56 -24.16
CA GLY A 167 -58.63 -4.31 -25.58
C GLY A 167 -59.24 -5.40 -26.46
#